data_AF-A0A917FJ71-F1
#
_entry.id   AF-A0A917FJ71-F1
#
_cell.length_a   1.000
_cell.length_b   1.000
_cell.length_c   1.000
_cell.angle_alpha   90.00
_cell.angle_beta   90.00
_cell.angle_gamma   90.00
#
_symmetry.space_group_name_H-M   'P 1'
#
loop_
_entity.id
_entity.type
_entity.pdbx_description
1 polymer ?
#
loop_
_entity_poly.entity_id
_entity_poly.type
_entity_poly.pdbx_seq_one_letter_code
_entity_poly.pdbx_strand_id
1 'polypeptide(L)'
;MEGALELIELHLKNKRISEFQAKLLRTYVACDGDVRKTASLLESSYDSVYTVLSRLKGSGVLEKGGQNRPYIIRDGSAHEQAERAANRRKPGLLQELIITDQEREWMLKNYPSYKHRRGAAAAAMGCNRWRVCQLAIALKLDKKNA
;
A
#
# COMPACT_ATOMS: atom_id res chain seq x y z
N MET A 1 -16.63 13.24 18.97
CA MET A 1 -15.46 12.40 19.34
C MET A 1 -15.85 10.93 19.53
N GLU A 2 -17.04 10.64 20.08
CA GLU A 2 -17.52 9.26 20.33
C GLU A 2 -17.50 8.37 19.08
N GLY A 3 -17.98 8.85 17.92
CA GLY A 3 -17.96 8.04 16.69
C GLY A 3 -16.57 7.63 16.19
N ALA A 4 -15.51 8.38 16.51
CA ALA A 4 -14.15 8.00 16.09
C ALA A 4 -13.59 6.84 16.93
N LEU A 5 -13.95 6.78 18.21
CA LEU A 5 -13.55 5.69 19.11
C LEU A 5 -14.30 4.40 18.74
N GLU A 6 -15.59 4.49 18.45
CA GLU A 6 -16.38 3.35 17.98
C GLU A 6 -15.81 2.73 16.69
N LEU A 7 -15.36 3.57 15.76
CA LEU A 7 -14.71 3.11 14.53
C LEU A 7 -13.36 2.42 14.80
N ILE A 8 -12.57 2.90 15.77
CA ILE A 8 -11.33 2.22 16.17
C ILE A 8 -11.63 0.83 16.72
N GLU A 9 -12.64 0.71 17.60
CA GLU A 9 -13.04 -0.60 18.14
C GLU A 9 -13.56 -1.55 17.05
N LEU A 10 -14.29 -1.03 16.06
CA LEU A 10 -14.74 -1.82 14.91
C LEU A 10 -13.56 -2.37 14.11
N HIS A 11 -12.55 -1.54 13.80
CA HIS A 11 -11.35 -1.99 13.09
C HIS A 11 -10.52 -2.99 13.91
N LEU A 12 -10.46 -2.82 15.23
CA LEU A 12 -9.79 -3.74 16.15
C LEU A 12 -10.51 -5.11 16.20
N LYS A 13 -11.84 -5.11 16.36
CA LYS A 13 -12.67 -6.31 16.35
C LYS A 13 -12.57 -7.08 15.02
N ASN A 14 -12.48 -6.35 13.91
CA ASN A 14 -12.29 -6.91 12.57
C ASN A 14 -10.83 -7.32 12.27
N LYS A 15 -9.92 -7.26 13.27
CA LYS A 15 -8.49 -7.60 13.15
C LYS A 15 -7.75 -6.82 12.05
N ARG A 16 -8.24 -5.63 11.70
CA ARG A 16 -7.64 -4.75 10.67
C ARG A 16 -6.51 -3.90 11.22
N ILE A 17 -6.51 -3.70 12.52
CA ILE A 17 -5.47 -3.03 13.28
C ILE A 17 -5.07 -3.89 14.48
N SER A 18 -3.83 -3.76 14.92
CA SER A 18 -3.37 -4.38 16.17
C SER A 18 -3.78 -3.53 17.39
N GLU A 19 -3.71 -4.09 18.60
CA GLU A 19 -3.97 -3.32 19.83
C GLU A 19 -3.06 -2.10 19.98
N PHE A 20 -1.79 -2.24 19.58
CA PHE A 20 -0.86 -1.11 19.59
C PHE A 20 -1.32 0.02 18.65
N GLN A 21 -1.78 -0.34 17.44
CA GLN A 21 -2.31 0.63 16.48
C GLN A 21 -3.62 1.26 16.99
N ALA A 22 -4.49 0.49 17.64
CA ALA A 22 -5.69 1.02 18.27
C ALA A 22 -5.34 2.01 19.39
N LYS A 23 -4.38 1.68 20.27
CA LYS A 23 -3.87 2.58 21.31
C LYS A 23 -3.34 3.88 20.68
N LEU A 24 -2.53 3.78 19.63
CA LEU A 24 -2.02 4.95 18.91
C LEU A 24 -3.15 5.83 18.35
N LEU A 25 -4.16 5.21 17.71
CA LEU A 25 -5.29 5.94 17.14
C LEU A 25 -6.15 6.61 18.22
N ARG A 26 -6.39 5.95 19.36
CA ARG A 26 -7.09 6.55 20.50
C ARG A 26 -6.35 7.80 21.00
N THR A 27 -5.02 7.71 21.17
CA THR A 27 -4.19 8.86 21.55
C THR A 27 -4.17 9.94 20.47
N TYR A 28 -4.16 9.55 19.19
CA TYR A 28 -4.25 10.48 18.07
C TYR A 28 -5.54 11.30 18.05
N VAL A 29 -6.68 10.63 18.30
CA VAL A 29 -7.99 11.28 18.43
C VAL A 29 -8.05 12.18 19.66
N ALA A 30 -7.51 11.74 20.80
CA ALA A 30 -7.44 12.54 22.02
C ALA A 30 -6.58 13.81 21.86
N CYS A 31 -5.55 13.75 21.01
CA CYS A 31 -4.70 14.90 20.64
C CYS A 31 -5.29 15.76 19.52
N ASP A 32 -6.56 15.58 19.17
CA ASP A 32 -7.25 16.31 18.10
C ASP A 32 -6.57 16.17 16.72
N GLY A 33 -5.89 15.04 16.49
CA GLY A 33 -5.18 14.76 15.24
C GLY A 33 -3.78 15.38 15.13
N ASP A 34 -3.23 15.91 16.21
CA ASP A 34 -1.87 16.43 16.28
C ASP A 34 -0.84 15.30 16.46
N VAL A 35 -0.12 14.98 15.38
CA VAL A 35 0.88 13.91 15.33
C VAL A 35 2.04 14.16 16.31
N ARG A 36 2.43 15.41 16.55
CA ARG A 36 3.55 15.72 17.46
C ARG A 36 3.16 15.50 18.91
N LYS A 37 1.96 15.94 19.30
CA LYS A 37 1.42 15.66 20.64
C LYS A 37 1.21 14.17 20.86
N THR A 38 0.70 13.46 19.85
CA THR A 38 0.55 11.99 19.91
C THR A 38 1.88 11.28 20.10
N ALA A 39 2.92 11.68 19.37
CA ALA A 39 4.26 11.12 19.52
C ALA A 39 4.81 11.35 20.94
N SER A 40 4.63 12.56 21.48
CA SER A 40 5.04 12.89 22.84
C SER A 40 4.33 12.04 23.90
N LEU A 41 3.02 11.82 23.78
CA LEU A 41 2.24 11.03 24.74
C LEU A 41 2.48 9.52 24.63
N LEU A 42 2.93 9.05 23.48
CA LEU A 42 3.28 7.64 23.26
C LEU A 42 4.77 7.35 23.51
N GLU A 43 5.53 8.34 23.95
CA GLU A 43 7.00 8.25 24.11
C GLU A 43 7.68 7.70 22.84
N SER A 44 7.15 8.08 21.68
CA SER A 44 7.57 7.59 20.38
C SER A 44 8.08 8.74 19.51
N SER A 45 8.89 8.42 18.50
CA SER A 45 9.34 9.45 17.57
C SER A 45 8.22 9.87 16.63
N TYR A 46 8.23 11.13 16.23
CA TYR A 46 7.30 11.68 15.23
C TYR A 46 7.27 10.81 13.96
N ASP A 47 8.43 10.42 13.45
CA ASP A 47 8.55 9.61 12.22
C ASP A 47 7.94 8.22 12.38
N SER A 48 8.06 7.62 13.56
CA SER A 48 7.45 6.31 13.84
C SER A 48 5.93 6.41 13.82
N VAL A 49 5.36 7.39 14.53
CA VAL A 49 3.91 7.64 14.54
C VAL A 49 3.41 7.96 13.13
N TYR A 50 4.11 8.85 12.42
CA TYR A 50 3.75 9.23 11.06
C TYR A 50 3.80 8.03 10.09
N THR A 51 4.82 7.17 10.21
CA THR A 51 4.93 5.94 9.42
C THR A 51 3.77 4.99 9.68
N VAL A 52 3.37 4.80 10.94
CA VAL A 52 2.21 3.97 11.30
C VAL A 52 0.93 4.56 10.71
N LEU A 53 0.68 5.86 10.86
CA LEU A 53 -0.50 6.53 10.30
C LEU A 53 -0.54 6.45 8.77
N SER A 54 0.60 6.65 8.11
CA SER A 54 0.72 6.53 6.64
C SER A 54 0.41 5.10 6.16
N ARG A 55 0.89 4.08 6.89
CA ARG A 55 0.56 2.67 6.60
C ARG A 55 -0.92 2.38 6.81
N LEU A 56 -1.52 2.90 7.87
CA LEU A 56 -2.96 2.75 8.15
C LEU A 56 -3.84 3.45 7.11
N LYS A 57 -3.37 4.56 6.52
CA LYS A 57 -4.00 5.14 5.33
C LYS A 57 -3.85 4.23 4.11
N GLY A 58 -2.66 3.66 3.89
CA GLY A 58 -2.42 2.70 2.81
C GLY A 58 -3.27 1.42 2.90
N SER A 59 -3.63 1.00 4.11
CA SER A 59 -4.56 -0.11 4.36
C SER A 59 -6.04 0.30 4.39
N GLY A 60 -6.33 1.58 4.15
CA GLY A 60 -7.70 2.13 4.09
C GLY A 60 -8.43 2.17 5.43
N VAL A 61 -7.71 2.05 6.55
CA VAL A 61 -8.24 2.32 7.90
C VAL A 61 -8.38 3.83 8.12
N LEU A 62 -7.49 4.62 7.51
CA LEU A 62 -7.51 6.08 7.56
C LEU A 62 -7.71 6.69 6.16
N GLU A 63 -8.32 7.86 6.11
CA GLU A 63 -8.39 8.72 4.93
C GLU A 63 -7.59 10.01 5.14
N LYS A 64 -7.27 10.71 4.05
CA LYS A 64 -6.62 12.02 4.14
C LYS A 64 -7.61 13.04 4.72
N GLY A 65 -7.24 13.69 5.81
CA GLY A 65 -8.01 14.77 6.40
C GLY A 65 -7.62 16.16 5.87
N GLY A 66 -7.97 17.20 6.64
CA GLY A 66 -7.69 18.61 6.32
C GLY A 66 -6.34 19.13 6.84
N GLN A 67 -6.11 20.44 6.70
CA GLN A 67 -4.83 21.10 7.04
C GLN A 67 -4.35 20.84 8.49
N ASN A 68 -5.27 20.72 9.45
CA ASN A 68 -4.93 20.55 10.87
C ASN A 68 -4.98 19.10 11.36
N ARG A 69 -5.53 18.19 10.55
CA ARG A 69 -5.64 16.76 10.87
C ARG A 69 -5.28 15.95 9.63
N PRO A 70 -4.04 15.48 9.48
CA PRO A 70 -3.61 14.81 8.27
C PRO A 70 -4.42 13.54 7.97
N TYR A 71 -5.02 12.92 8.98
CA TYR A 71 -5.78 11.67 8.84
C TYR A 71 -7.10 11.68 9.62
N ILE A 72 -8.12 11.04 9.05
CA ILE A 72 -9.43 10.79 9.68
C ILE A 72 -9.70 9.29 9.64
N ILE A 73 -10.32 8.73 10.68
CA ILE A 73 -10.66 7.31 10.74
C ILE A 73 -11.83 7.03 9.79
N ARG A 74 -11.63 6.06 8.90
CA ARG A 74 -12.62 5.67 7.89
C ARG A 74 -13.68 4.77 8.50
N ASP A 75 -14.94 4.94 8.08
CA ASP A 75 -15.97 3.94 8.31
C ASP A 75 -15.64 2.65 7.52
N GLY A 76 -15.54 1.53 8.23
CA GLY A 76 -15.15 0.23 7.69
C GLY A 76 -16.12 -0.31 6.63
N SER A 77 -17.36 0.19 6.58
CA SER A 77 -18.42 -0.22 5.64
C SER A 77 -18.08 0.10 4.17
N ALA A 78 -17.50 1.28 3.91
CA ALA A 78 -17.08 1.69 2.57
C ALA A 78 -15.83 0.95 2.08
N HIS A 79 -15.04 0.40 3.01
CA HIS A 79 -13.81 -0.31 2.67
C HIS A 79 -14.04 -1.76 2.26
N GLU A 80 -15.08 -2.48 2.71
CA GLU A 80 -15.34 -3.81 2.13
C GLU A 80 -15.54 -3.74 0.61
N GLN A 81 -16.18 -2.69 0.12
CA GLN A 81 -16.33 -2.45 -1.32
C GLN A 81 -15.02 -1.98 -1.98
N ALA A 82 -14.27 -1.08 -1.33
CA ALA A 82 -12.99 -0.59 -1.85
C ALA A 82 -11.87 -1.66 -1.79
N GLU A 83 -11.90 -2.57 -0.83
CA GLU A 83 -10.97 -3.69 -0.69
C GLU A 83 -11.36 -4.86 -1.57
N ARG A 84 -12.66 -5.11 -1.82
CA ARG A 84 -13.07 -5.96 -2.94
C ARG A 84 -12.61 -5.37 -4.28
N ALA A 85 -12.65 -4.05 -4.45
CA ALA A 85 -12.15 -3.38 -5.66
C ALA A 85 -10.61 -3.33 -5.74
N ALA A 86 -9.90 -3.23 -4.61
CA ALA A 86 -8.45 -3.21 -4.53
C ALA A 86 -7.82 -4.62 -4.51
N ASN A 87 -8.52 -5.64 -3.98
CA ASN A 87 -8.17 -7.05 -4.13
C ASN A 87 -8.49 -7.59 -5.52
N ARG A 88 -9.35 -6.94 -6.31
CA ARG A 88 -9.36 -7.11 -7.79
C ARG A 88 -8.08 -6.56 -8.45
N ARG A 89 -7.31 -5.70 -7.77
CA ARG A 89 -6.08 -5.06 -8.27
C ARG A 89 -4.80 -5.54 -7.59
N LYS A 90 -4.90 -6.38 -6.55
CA LYS A 90 -3.79 -7.17 -6.03
C LYS A 90 -4.00 -8.61 -6.53
N PRO A 91 -3.23 -9.07 -7.52
CA PRO A 91 -3.14 -10.49 -7.77
C PRO A 91 -2.35 -11.11 -6.62
N GLY A 92 -3.08 -11.49 -5.56
CA GLY A 92 -2.66 -12.59 -4.71
C GLY A 92 -2.72 -13.85 -5.56
N LEU A 93 -1.60 -14.57 -5.60
CA LEU A 93 -1.31 -15.74 -6.42
C LEU A 93 -1.11 -15.42 -7.90
N LEU A 94 0.08 -15.81 -8.36
CA LEU A 94 0.41 -16.17 -9.74
C LEU A 94 -0.84 -16.64 -10.51
N GLN A 95 -1.55 -15.75 -11.20
CA GLN A 95 -2.03 -16.15 -12.51
C GLN A 95 -0.77 -16.58 -13.24
N GLU A 96 -0.72 -17.83 -13.69
CA GLU A 96 0.36 -18.33 -14.53
C GLU A 96 0.65 -17.26 -15.57
N LEU A 97 1.81 -16.62 -15.46
CA LEU A 97 2.18 -15.56 -16.36
C LEU A 97 2.34 -16.22 -17.72
N ILE A 98 1.32 -16.15 -18.57
CA ILE A 98 1.40 -16.66 -19.93
C ILE A 98 2.35 -15.74 -20.67
N ILE A 99 3.55 -16.24 -20.97
CA ILE A 99 4.57 -15.54 -21.75
C ILE A 99 4.48 -16.09 -23.17
N THR A 100 4.16 -15.22 -24.13
CA THR A 100 4.21 -15.60 -25.54
C THR A 100 5.66 -15.76 -26.00
N ASP A 101 5.89 -16.57 -27.04
CA ASP A 101 7.24 -16.75 -27.59
C ASP A 101 7.83 -15.42 -28.09
N GLN A 102 6.99 -14.56 -28.68
CA GLN A 102 7.39 -13.22 -29.11
C GLN A 102 7.88 -12.36 -27.93
N GLU A 103 7.17 -12.35 -26.81
CA GLU A 103 7.60 -11.61 -25.62
C GLU A 103 8.88 -12.19 -25.02
N ARG A 104 9.00 -13.53 -25.01
CA ARG A 104 10.20 -14.23 -24.52
C ARG A 104 11.42 -13.87 -25.36
N GLU A 105 11.34 -14.03 -26.69
CA GLU A 105 12.42 -13.74 -27.62
C GLU A 105 12.82 -12.27 -27.57
N TRP A 106 11.84 -11.37 -27.56
CA TRP A 106 12.10 -9.95 -27.48
C TRP A 106 12.82 -9.60 -26.18
N MET A 107 12.35 -10.12 -25.04
CA MET A 107 12.96 -9.86 -23.73
C MET A 107 14.38 -10.42 -23.64
N LEU A 108 14.63 -11.65 -24.09
CA LEU A 108 15.97 -12.24 -24.06
C LEU A 108 16.97 -11.45 -24.93
N LYS A 109 16.53 -10.97 -26.10
CA LYS A 109 17.38 -10.25 -27.05
C LYS A 109 17.60 -8.78 -26.67
N ASN A 110 16.56 -8.07 -26.25
CA ASN A 110 16.58 -6.61 -26.15
C ASN A 110 16.66 -6.10 -24.70
N TYR A 111 16.02 -6.78 -23.75
CA TYR A 111 15.90 -6.29 -22.37
C TYR A 111 17.23 -5.99 -21.64
N PRO A 112 18.36 -6.70 -21.87
CA PRO A 112 19.64 -6.35 -21.26
C PRO A 112 20.06 -4.89 -21.47
N SER A 113 19.78 -4.33 -22.65
CA SER A 113 20.05 -2.92 -22.99
C SER A 113 19.08 -1.92 -22.34
N TYR A 114 17.97 -2.42 -21.78
CA TYR A 114 16.91 -1.65 -21.12
C TYR A 114 16.76 -1.96 -19.62
N LYS A 115 17.69 -2.72 -19.02
CA LYS A 115 17.61 -3.19 -17.62
C LYS A 115 17.28 -2.09 -16.61
N HIS A 116 17.82 -0.88 -16.81
CA HIS A 116 17.57 0.30 -15.96
C HIS A 116 16.52 1.27 -16.54
N ARG A 117 15.96 0.97 -17.72
CA ARG A 117 15.04 1.80 -18.49
C ARG A 117 13.75 1.04 -18.82
N ARG A 118 13.10 0.47 -17.79
CA ARG A 118 11.89 -0.36 -17.95
C ARG A 118 10.73 0.37 -18.66
N GLY A 119 10.65 1.70 -18.54
CA GLY A 119 9.68 2.50 -19.30
C GLY A 119 9.96 2.54 -20.80
N ALA A 120 11.23 2.59 -21.20
CA ALA A 120 11.62 2.55 -22.61
C ALA A 120 11.45 1.13 -23.21
N ALA A 121 11.73 0.09 -22.44
CA ALA A 121 11.41 -1.29 -22.84
C ALA A 121 9.90 -1.47 -23.07
N ALA A 122 9.07 -0.91 -22.19
CA ALA A 122 7.61 -0.96 -22.31
C ALA A 122 7.13 -0.27 -23.60
N ALA A 123 7.68 0.90 -23.91
CA ALA A 123 7.39 1.60 -25.16
C ALA A 123 7.81 0.77 -26.40
N ALA A 124 9.00 0.15 -26.36
CA ALA A 124 9.51 -0.66 -27.47
C ALA A 124 8.76 -2.00 -27.67
N MET A 125 8.20 -2.56 -26.60
CA MET A 125 7.34 -3.75 -26.67
C MET A 125 5.87 -3.44 -26.92
N GLY A 126 5.46 -2.16 -26.85
CA GLY A 126 4.04 -1.78 -26.92
C GLY A 126 3.21 -2.27 -25.72
N CYS A 127 3.83 -2.44 -24.55
CA CYS A 127 3.16 -2.94 -23.36
C CYS A 127 3.33 -1.98 -22.17
N ASN A 128 2.74 -2.32 -21.02
CA ASN A 128 2.88 -1.50 -19.82
C ASN A 128 4.20 -1.82 -19.08
N ARG A 129 4.73 -0.85 -18.32
CA ARG A 129 5.96 -1.01 -17.52
C ARG A 129 5.91 -2.20 -16.56
N TRP A 130 4.71 -2.54 -16.07
CA TRP A 130 4.52 -3.63 -15.13
C TRP A 130 4.70 -5.00 -15.78
N ARG A 131 4.20 -5.20 -17.01
CA ARG A 131 4.38 -6.41 -17.83
C ARG A 131 5.86 -6.69 -18.07
N VAL A 132 6.64 -5.66 -18.39
CA VAL A 132 8.11 -5.77 -18.51
C VAL A 132 8.75 -6.25 -17.21
N CYS A 133 8.33 -5.72 -16.05
CA CYS A 133 8.83 -6.19 -14.75
C CYS A 133 8.49 -7.67 -14.50
N GLN A 134 7.26 -8.08 -14.78
CA GLN A 134 6.83 -9.47 -14.62
C GLN A 134 7.63 -10.42 -15.51
N LEU A 135 7.79 -10.07 -16.79
CA LEU A 135 8.57 -10.85 -17.75
C LEU A 135 10.03 -10.94 -17.32
N ALA A 136 10.62 -9.84 -16.84
CA ALA A 136 12.02 -9.84 -16.38
C ALA A 136 12.25 -10.75 -15.18
N ILE A 137 11.30 -10.80 -14.24
CA ILE A 137 11.36 -11.71 -13.09
C ILE A 137 11.13 -13.15 -13.54
N ALA A 138 10.08 -13.42 -14.31
CA ALA A 138 9.74 -14.77 -14.76
C ALA A 138 10.81 -15.40 -15.66
N LEU A 139 11.49 -14.59 -16.48
CA LEU A 139 12.61 -15.02 -17.32
C LEU A 139 13.97 -14.97 -16.60
N LYS A 140 14.00 -14.68 -15.28
CA LYS A 140 15.21 -14.58 -14.46
C LYS A 140 16.25 -13.57 -14.98
N LEU A 141 15.81 -12.56 -15.71
CA LEU A 141 16.63 -11.47 -16.24
C LEU A 141 16.92 -10.41 -15.18
N ASP A 142 16.10 -10.37 -14.12
CA ASP A 142 16.28 -9.49 -12.98
C ASP A 142 16.18 -10.28 -11.66
N LYS A 143 17.17 -10.11 -10.78
CA LYS A 143 17.27 -10.85 -9.51
C LYS A 143 16.55 -10.14 -8.35
N LYS A 144 15.95 -8.97 -8.58
CA LYS A 144 15.60 -8.06 -7.49
C LYS A 144 14.30 -8.33 -6.72
N ASN A 145 13.65 -9.47 -6.88
CA ASN A 145 12.52 -9.91 -6.02
C ASN A 145 12.32 -11.43 -6.18
N ALA A 146 13.27 -12.22 -5.66
CA ALA A 146 12.99 -13.58 -5.23
C ALA A 146 12.62 -13.54 -3.74
#